data_AF-A6UR65-F1
#
_entry.id   AF-A6UR65-F1
#
_cell.length_a   1.000
_cell.length_b   1.000
_cell.length_c   1.000
_cell.angle_alpha   90.00
_cell.angle_beta   90.00
_cell.angle_gamma   90.00
#
_symmetry.space_group_name_H-M   'P 1'
#
loop_
_entity.id
_entity.type
_entity.pdbx_description
1 polymer ?
#
loop_
_entity_poly.entity_id
_entity_poly.type
_entity_poly.pdbx_seq_one_letter_code
_entity_poly.pdbx_strand_id
1 'polypeptide(L)'
;MAKNQSGSIFNTKVTIKYDKEKIIKLSSEMFSEDLCIQCGRCCMIHVYTTDEKIDPEIVYCNHLDVETKRCKIYKNRFNKEKECLSMLEAILTSALPKDCPYVKNYPSYEEPWFYGLLRGKNLK
;
A
#
# COMPACT_ATOMS: atom_id res chain seq x y z
N MET A 1 41.98 35.76 30.53
CA MET A 1 40.74 34.98 30.74
C MET A 1 40.25 34.49 29.39
N ALA A 2 40.50 33.23 29.06
CA ALA A 2 40.16 32.62 27.77
C ALA A 2 38.65 32.35 27.71
N LYS A 3 37.98 32.86 26.67
CA LYS A 3 36.56 32.59 26.43
C LYS A 3 36.41 31.17 25.90
N ASN A 4 35.73 30.34 26.68
CA ASN A 4 35.20 29.03 26.27
C ASN A 4 34.45 29.17 24.94
N GLN A 5 34.97 28.54 23.90
CA GLN A 5 34.18 28.17 22.73
C GLN A 5 33.86 26.69 22.87
N SER A 6 32.65 26.41 23.35
CA SER A 6 32.03 25.10 23.25
C SER A 6 31.96 24.72 21.78
N GLY A 7 32.94 23.93 21.31
CA GLY A 7 32.92 23.37 19.98
C GLY A 7 31.64 22.54 19.80
N SER A 8 30.78 22.96 18.87
CA SER A 8 29.72 22.10 18.36
C SER A 8 30.38 20.88 17.72
N ILE A 9 30.25 19.70 18.33
CA ILE A 9 30.90 18.45 17.91
C ILE A 9 30.28 17.89 16.61
N PHE A 10 29.17 18.46 16.13
CA PHE A 10 28.43 17.94 14.97
C PHE A 10 28.34 18.98 13.84
N ASN A 11 29.36 19.03 12.99
CA ASN A 11 29.41 19.95 11.84
C ASN A 11 28.78 19.38 10.55
N THR A 12 28.21 18.17 10.57
CA THR A 12 27.56 17.60 9.38
C THR A 12 26.30 16.84 9.76
N LYS A 13 25.14 17.35 9.35
CA LYS A 13 23.86 16.65 9.43
C LYS A 13 23.64 15.90 8.11
N VAL A 14 23.81 14.58 8.14
CA VAL A 14 23.36 13.71 7.05
C VAL A 14 22.01 13.13 7.43
N THR A 15 21.03 13.19 6.52
CA THR A 15 19.72 12.57 6.71
C THR A 15 19.62 11.39 5.77
N ILE A 16 19.33 10.21 6.33
CA ILE A 16 19.00 9.02 5.54
C ILE A 16 17.73 9.35 4.74
N LYS A 17 17.82 9.25 3.41
CA LYS A 17 16.69 9.50 2.50
C LYS A 17 16.09 8.17 2.05
N TYR A 18 14.77 8.13 2.00
CA TYR A 18 14.00 7.07 1.36
C TYR A 18 13.91 7.33 -0.14
N ASP A 19 14.28 6.35 -0.96
CA ASP A 19 14.18 6.40 -2.42
C ASP A 19 13.02 5.52 -2.89
N LYS A 20 11.89 6.18 -3.19
CA LYS A 20 10.66 5.51 -3.63
C LYS A 20 10.83 4.86 -5.01
N GLU A 21 11.59 5.47 -5.91
CA GLU A 21 11.80 4.94 -7.27
C GLU A 21 12.58 3.63 -7.23
N LYS A 22 13.59 3.55 -6.36
CA LYS A 22 14.33 2.31 -6.13
C LYS A 22 13.43 1.18 -5.61
N ILE A 23 12.50 1.47 -4.71
CA ILE A 23 11.56 0.48 -4.16
C ILE A 23 10.54 0.03 -5.21
N ILE A 24 10.01 0.96 -6.00
CA ILE A 24 9.12 0.62 -7.13
C ILE A 24 9.84 -0.32 -8.10
N LYS A 25 11.09 -0.02 -8.44
CA LYS A 25 11.91 -0.86 -9.33
C LYS A 25 12.11 -2.26 -8.74
N LEU A 26 12.60 -2.36 -7.50
CA LEU A 26 12.79 -3.65 -6.82
C LEU A 26 11.48 -4.45 -6.73
N SER A 27 10.38 -3.79 -6.41
CA SER A 27 9.07 -4.42 -6.38
C SER A 27 8.66 -5.01 -7.73
N SER A 28 8.96 -4.33 -8.85
CA SER A 28 8.64 -4.84 -10.19
C SER A 28 9.52 -6.02 -10.61
N GLU A 29 10.75 -6.09 -10.12
CA GLU A 29 11.68 -7.21 -10.38
C GLU A 29 11.29 -8.45 -9.56
N MET A 30 10.74 -8.27 -8.34
CA MET A 30 10.39 -9.37 -7.44
C MET A 30 9.00 -9.97 -7.69
N PHE A 31 8.03 -9.16 -8.13
CA PHE A 31 6.63 -9.56 -8.19
C PHE A 31 6.08 -9.45 -9.62
N SER A 32 5.80 -10.60 -10.24
CA SER A 32 5.19 -10.64 -11.57
C SER A 32 3.77 -10.04 -11.58
N GLU A 33 3.46 -9.27 -12.62
CA GLU A 33 2.12 -8.72 -12.83
C GLU A 33 1.09 -9.81 -13.15
N ASP A 34 1.52 -10.97 -13.66
CA ASP A 34 0.63 -12.09 -14.02
C ASP A 34 -0.03 -12.76 -12.81
N LEU A 35 0.52 -12.54 -11.60
CA LEU A 35 -0.12 -12.99 -10.36
C LEU A 35 -1.37 -12.18 -10.03
N CYS A 36 -1.55 -10.99 -10.62
CA CYS A 36 -2.70 -10.14 -10.36
C CYS A 36 -3.98 -10.73 -10.95
N ILE A 37 -4.89 -11.14 -10.08
CA ILE A 37 -6.23 -11.65 -10.45
C ILE A 37 -7.27 -10.54 -10.67
N GLN A 38 -6.84 -9.27 -10.74
CA GLN A 38 -7.70 -8.12 -11.05
C GLN A 38 -8.91 -8.02 -10.10
N CYS A 39 -8.67 -8.15 -8.79
CA CYS A 39 -9.74 -8.07 -7.79
C CYS A 39 -10.10 -6.63 -7.37
N GLY A 40 -9.32 -5.62 -7.80
CA GLY A 40 -9.52 -4.21 -7.47
C GLY A 40 -9.21 -3.80 -6.01
N ARG A 41 -8.92 -4.75 -5.12
CA ARG A 41 -8.71 -4.47 -3.67
C ARG A 41 -7.48 -3.62 -3.38
N CYS A 42 -6.46 -3.65 -4.24
CA CYS A 42 -5.30 -2.75 -4.15
C CYS A 42 -5.65 -1.27 -4.41
N CYS A 43 -6.86 -0.98 -4.93
CA CYS A 43 -7.35 0.38 -5.13
C CYS A 43 -8.27 0.86 -4.00
N MET A 44 -8.46 0.10 -2.91
CA MET A 44 -9.21 0.57 -1.73
C MET A 44 -8.39 1.66 -1.02
N ILE A 45 -9.02 2.81 -0.75
CA ILE A 45 -8.43 3.93 -0.03
C ILE A 45 -8.93 3.97 1.41
N HIS A 46 -10.25 3.85 1.58
CA HIS A 46 -10.86 3.87 2.91
C HIS A 46 -11.90 2.77 3.05
N VAL A 47 -12.00 2.25 4.27
CA VAL A 47 -13.06 1.34 4.69
C VAL A 47 -13.68 1.94 5.94
N TYR A 48 -14.93 2.40 5.83
CA TYR A 48 -15.69 2.95 6.94
C TYR A 48 -16.59 1.88 7.52
N THR A 49 -16.51 1.71 8.84
CA THR A 49 -17.38 0.83 9.62
C THR A 49 -18.16 1.68 10.61
N THR A 50 -19.42 1.33 10.87
CA THR A 50 -20.25 1.98 11.88
C THR A 50 -21.02 0.91 12.65
N ASP A 51 -21.38 1.20 13.91
CA ASP A 51 -22.21 0.29 14.70
C ASP A 51 -23.65 0.17 14.16
N GLU A 52 -24.09 1.13 13.35
CA GLU A 52 -25.43 1.20 12.77
C GLU A 52 -25.55 0.44 11.44
N LYS A 53 -24.45 0.30 10.69
CA LYS A 53 -24.42 -0.36 9.38
C LYS A 53 -23.81 -1.76 9.48
N ILE A 54 -24.56 -2.76 9.03
CA ILE A 54 -24.05 -4.14 8.93
C ILE A 54 -22.90 -4.23 7.92
N ASP A 55 -22.98 -3.47 6.82
CA ASP A 55 -22.01 -3.52 5.73
C ASP A 55 -21.03 -2.34 5.77
N PRO A 56 -19.72 -2.60 5.66
CA PRO A 56 -18.73 -1.54 5.57
C PRO A 56 -18.84 -0.79 4.24
N GLU A 57 -18.57 0.51 4.28
CA GLU A 57 -18.54 1.38 3.11
C GLU A 57 -17.10 1.52 2.62
N ILE A 58 -16.85 1.21 1.35
CA ILE A 58 -15.51 1.18 0.77
C ILE A 58 -15.36 2.32 -0.22
N VAL A 59 -14.36 3.16 -0.01
CA VAL A 59 -13.94 4.18 -0.96
C VAL A 59 -12.78 3.64 -1.77
N TYR A 60 -12.96 3.57 -3.08
CA TYR A 60 -11.92 3.19 -4.02
C TYR A 60 -11.27 4.43 -4.66
N CYS A 61 -10.06 4.24 -5.18
CA CYS A 61 -9.38 5.21 -6.02
C CYS A 61 -10.24 5.54 -7.26
N ASN A 62 -10.29 6.83 -7.62
CA ASN A 62 -11.01 7.35 -8.79
C ASN A 62 -10.54 6.74 -10.13
N HIS A 63 -9.35 6.14 -10.13
CA HIS A 63 -8.78 5.45 -11.29
C HIS A 63 -9.13 3.97 -11.37
N LEU A 64 -9.83 3.39 -10.39
CA LEU A 64 -10.40 2.06 -10.53
C LEU A 64 -11.49 2.08 -11.60
N ASP A 65 -11.42 1.14 -12.52
CA ASP A 65 -12.52 0.77 -13.38
C ASP A 65 -13.36 -0.28 -12.62
N VAL A 66 -14.59 0.08 -12.26
CA VAL A 66 -15.44 -0.76 -11.41
C VAL A 66 -15.99 -1.99 -12.12
N GLU A 67 -16.02 -1.99 -13.45
CA GLU A 67 -16.51 -3.11 -14.26
C GLU A 67 -15.40 -4.14 -14.45
N THR A 68 -14.23 -3.70 -14.90
CA THR A 68 -13.09 -4.57 -15.18
C THR A 68 -12.24 -4.85 -13.94
N LYS A 69 -12.45 -4.11 -12.84
CA LYS A 69 -11.66 -4.14 -11.60
C LYS A 69 -10.17 -3.86 -11.83
N ARG A 70 -9.83 -3.15 -12.92
CA ARG A 70 -8.46 -2.74 -13.27
C ARG A 70 -8.22 -1.27 -12.98
N CYS A 71 -6.98 -0.93 -12.67
CA CYS A 71 -6.57 0.47 -12.59
C CYS A 71 -6.38 1.03 -14.01
N LYS A 72 -7.14 2.08 -14.35
CA LYS A 72 -7.10 2.77 -15.66
C LYS A 72 -5.74 3.40 -15.98
N ILE A 73 -4.93 3.64 -14.96
CA ILE A 73 -3.62 4.30 -15.09
C ILE A 73 -2.47 3.46 -14.53
N TYR A 74 -2.62 2.13 -14.45
CA TYR A 74 -1.72 1.25 -13.69
C TYR A 74 -0.22 1.49 -13.96
N LYS A 75 0.17 1.69 -15.23
CA LYS A 75 1.56 1.95 -15.63
C LYS A 75 2.13 3.27 -15.08
N ASN A 76 1.28 4.28 -14.86
CA ASN A 76 1.67 5.61 -14.39
C ASN A 76 1.16 5.93 -12.98
N ARG A 77 0.67 4.91 -12.26
CA ARG A 77 -0.06 5.08 -11.00
C ARG A 77 0.75 5.78 -9.93
N PHE A 78 2.04 5.50 -9.81
CA PHE A 78 2.90 6.12 -8.79
C PHE A 78 3.15 7.61 -9.00
N ASN A 79 3.09 8.06 -10.26
CA ASN A 79 3.28 9.47 -10.61
C ASN A 79 1.99 10.28 -10.43
N LYS A 80 0.82 9.62 -10.58
CA LYS A 80 -0.49 10.25 -10.52
C LYS A 80 -1.14 10.13 -9.15
N GLU A 81 -0.89 9.04 -8.44
CA GLU A 81 -1.43 8.73 -7.13
C GLU A 81 -0.27 8.42 -6.17
N LYS A 82 0.04 9.38 -5.29
CA LYS A 82 1.21 9.29 -4.40
C LYS A 82 1.02 8.23 -3.32
N GLU A 83 -0.22 7.96 -2.94
CA GLU A 83 -0.59 6.93 -1.96
C GLU A 83 -0.59 5.52 -2.56
N CYS A 84 -0.42 5.39 -3.87
CA CYS A 84 -0.34 4.08 -4.49
C CYS A 84 0.93 3.35 -4.04
N LEU A 85 0.73 2.14 -3.50
CA LEU A 85 1.77 1.27 -3.01
C LEU A 85 2.30 0.36 -4.12
N SER A 86 3.62 0.20 -4.17
CA SER A 86 4.23 -0.93 -4.86
C SER A 86 3.83 -2.24 -4.21
N MET A 87 4.02 -3.38 -4.89
CA MET A 87 3.68 -4.67 -4.29
C MET A 87 4.52 -4.96 -3.04
N LEU A 88 5.79 -4.57 -3.06
CA LEU A 88 6.66 -4.67 -1.90
C LEU A 88 6.14 -3.84 -0.72
N GLU A 89 5.80 -2.57 -0.95
CA GLU A 89 5.21 -1.71 0.10
C GLU A 89 3.90 -2.29 0.63
N ALA A 90 3.00 -2.73 -0.25
CA ALA A 90 1.70 -3.29 0.13
C ALA A 90 1.83 -4.58 0.96
N ILE A 91 2.87 -5.39 0.73
CA ILE A 91 3.15 -6.58 1.55
C ILE A 91 3.71 -6.17 2.91
N LEU A 92 4.70 -5.27 2.93
CA LEU A 92 5.37 -4.83 4.16
C LEU A 92 4.44 -4.07 5.11
N THR A 93 3.43 -3.38 4.59
CA THR A 93 2.44 -2.64 5.38
C THR A 93 1.16 -3.42 5.62
N SER A 94 1.12 -4.71 5.27
CA SER A 94 -0.08 -5.54 5.38
C SER A 94 -1.30 -4.88 4.73
N ALA A 95 -1.21 -4.38 3.49
CA ALA A 95 -2.34 -3.70 2.82
C ALA A 95 -3.27 -4.66 2.04
N LEU A 96 -2.81 -5.87 1.76
CA LEU A 96 -3.48 -6.87 0.93
C LEU A 96 -4.34 -7.83 1.77
N PRO A 97 -5.41 -8.42 1.20
CA PRO A 97 -6.12 -9.51 1.85
C PRO A 97 -5.29 -10.79 1.82
N LYS A 98 -5.50 -11.72 2.75
CA LYS A 98 -4.72 -12.96 2.85
C LYS A 98 -4.90 -13.91 1.66
N ASP A 99 -5.98 -13.74 0.89
CA ASP A 99 -6.25 -14.52 -0.32
C ASP A 99 -5.59 -13.92 -1.58
N CYS A 100 -4.94 -12.76 -1.46
CA CYS A 100 -4.24 -12.13 -2.57
C CYS A 100 -3.08 -13.03 -3.04
N PRO A 101 -2.94 -13.32 -4.35
CA PRO A 101 -1.91 -14.21 -4.88
C PRO A 101 -0.48 -13.83 -4.49
N TYR A 102 -0.23 -12.56 -4.23
CA TYR A 102 1.06 -12.04 -3.81
C TYR A 102 1.43 -12.40 -2.37
N VAL A 103 0.48 -12.80 -1.51
CA VAL A 103 0.72 -13.08 -0.09
C VAL A 103 0.14 -14.40 0.41
N LYS A 104 -0.75 -15.04 -0.34
CA LYS A 104 -1.46 -16.26 0.08
C LYS A 104 -0.56 -17.44 0.50
N ASN A 105 0.70 -17.44 0.05
CA ASN A 105 1.69 -18.47 0.35
C ASN A 105 2.62 -18.10 1.51
N TYR A 106 2.38 -16.97 2.19
CA TYR A 106 3.16 -16.52 3.34
C TYR A 106 2.34 -16.73 4.62
N PRO A 107 2.62 -17.79 5.41
CA PRO A 107 1.83 -18.11 6.61
C PRO A 107 1.88 -17.02 7.69
N SER A 108 2.95 -16.23 7.73
CA SER A 108 3.14 -15.13 8.68
C SER A 108 2.52 -13.81 8.21
N TYR A 109 1.88 -13.77 7.04
CA TYR A 109 1.25 -12.56 6.55
C TYR A 109 -0.08 -12.33 7.27
N GLU A 110 -0.18 -11.20 7.95
CA GLU A 110 -1.41 -10.74 8.60
C GLU A 110 -2.10 -9.73 7.69
N GLU A 111 -3.33 -10.01 7.29
CA GLU A 111 -4.15 -9.04 6.55
C GLU A 111 -4.76 -7.99 7.51
N PRO A 112 -5.19 -6.84 6.99
CA PRO A 112 -6.00 -5.90 7.75
C PRO A 112 -7.28 -6.54 8.28
N TRP A 113 -7.60 -6.23 9.54
CA TRP A 113 -8.76 -6.77 10.24
C TRP A 113 -10.08 -6.59 9.47
N PHE A 114 -10.22 -5.49 8.71
CA PHE A 114 -11.45 -5.19 7.98
C PHE A 114 -11.75 -6.19 6.85
N TYR A 115 -10.75 -6.89 6.31
CA TYR A 115 -11.00 -7.92 5.30
C TYR A 115 -11.80 -9.10 5.85
N GLY A 116 -11.77 -9.33 7.17
CA GLY A 116 -12.68 -10.24 7.85
C GLY A 116 -14.15 -9.84 7.66
N LEU A 117 -14.46 -8.54 7.67
CA LEU A 117 -15.81 -8.02 7.45
C LEU A 117 -16.25 -8.07 5.98
N LEU A 118 -15.28 -8.02 5.06
CA LEU A 118 -15.53 -8.04 3.62
C LEU A 118 -15.78 -9.44 3.06
N ARG A 119 -15.32 -10.49 3.76
CA ARG A 119 -15.49 -11.87 3.31
C ARG A 119 -16.95 -12.31 3.36
N GLY A 120 -17.37 -13.04 2.33
CA GLY A 120 -18.73 -13.59 2.26
C GLY A 120 -19.82 -12.57 1.94
N LYS A 121 -19.45 -11.31 1.64
CA LYS A 121 -20.37 -10.25 1.25
C LYS A 121 -20.29 -9.97 -0.24
N ASN A 122 -21.46 -9.75 -0.87
CA ASN A 122 -21.53 -9.21 -2.22
C ASN A 122 -21.29 -7.70 -2.17
N LEU A 123 -20.02 -7.31 -2.17
CA LEU A 123 -19.61 -5.93 -2.30
C LEU A 123 -19.97 -5.47 -3.73
N LYS A 124 -21.03 -4.68 -3.84
CA LYS A 124 -21.49 -4.09 -5.11
C LYS A 124 -20.53 -3.01 -5.57
#